data_AF-A0AAQ1CAV7-F1
#
_entry.id   AF-A0AAQ1CAV7-F1
#
_cell.length_a   1.000
_cell.length_b   1.000
_cell.length_c   1.000
_cell.angle_alpha   90.00
_cell.angle_beta   90.00
_cell.angle_gamma   90.00
#
_symmetry.space_group_name_H-M   'P 1'
#
loop_
_entity.id
_entity.type
_entity.pdbx_description
1 polymer ?
#
loop_
_entity_poly.entity_id
_entity_poly.type
_entity_poly.pdbx_seq_one_letter_code
_entity_poly.pdbx_strand_id
1 'polypeptide(L)'
;MVEIVSKKQQGFTLITVLILTGMASVVVLSSLRENIVQERLSGNFQKKLNSRLLAEKGVFEQAKLLQQTLNREGVLAIDELIDKTGNASGVGVIGDDAKFTALLSKNLDGELEIASLGQRYAGDAQSNLVARFSVQGGKGSSAFTNAMVGCKGVNLSGSGTIDSYDSSQGSYEETKSSDGDVSTIDGDSDVVLSGHSPIKGDVKATGVIYLNGSSPIIGNIRSNTGVNISSGSGLRIDGNVYTRGFYIHKGGRVSGVVRANGDASMQWSTYIDNTQGESLDIMYGGTGNFKDTYNNQQDGVHYSNRKFNVNPNVEPITVADPSAPDYDPTNPDTSCDPLIIPEKMAQLHSDTDSYHSLSIGATQQFKLTNEKGFFSQNGSQVILPSLSDVFLFDTKIQNQPHGSTSKEYVFALDKLKLTSDGKMEVSGGDVILFIDGDFSMEGDTRLTIKKDSSLTILITGKINIGAGASVITEQEGLTTSGHPSLSFYSSFTGVNGVQFSGAANLYAAIYAPLTTVKLSGSGELFGSVRGSTITASGGSGAHYDAGLLKVQNGGKPSTPARIVFLGWRYKTEETIQQNSEGTSTN
;
A
#
# COMPACT_ATOMS: atom_id res chain seq x y z
N MET A 1 10.14 -91.34 74.90
CA MET A 1 11.32 -90.88 75.67
C MET A 1 12.32 -90.44 74.62
N VAL A 2 12.43 -89.16 74.27
CA VAL A 2 12.98 -88.06 75.07
C VAL A 2 12.47 -86.73 74.45
N GLU A 3 11.95 -85.84 75.31
CA GLU A 3 11.78 -84.40 75.01
C GLU A 3 13.14 -83.73 74.72
N ILE A 4 13.17 -82.60 73.99
CA ILE A 4 13.78 -81.33 74.46
C ILE A 4 13.80 -80.26 73.33
N VAL A 5 13.04 -79.20 73.60
CA VAL A 5 13.28 -77.76 73.36
C VAL A 5 13.09 -77.16 71.96
N SER A 6 11.89 -76.57 71.81
CA SER A 6 11.60 -75.41 70.95
C SER A 6 12.27 -74.14 71.51
N LYS A 7 13.23 -73.56 70.76
CA LYS A 7 13.70 -72.18 70.98
C LYS A 7 12.91 -71.23 70.07
N LYS A 8 11.88 -70.59 70.62
CA LYS A 8 11.17 -69.47 69.98
C LYS A 8 12.07 -68.23 69.96
N GLN A 9 12.54 -67.81 68.78
CA GLN A 9 13.12 -66.48 68.57
C GLN A 9 12.00 -65.43 68.48
N GLN A 10 11.63 -64.79 69.60
CA GLN A 10 10.59 -63.75 69.64
C GLN A 10 11.13 -62.30 69.60
N GLY A 11 12.45 -62.08 69.57
CA GLY A 11 13.06 -60.73 69.59
C GLY A 11 13.41 -60.13 68.22
N PHE A 12 13.84 -60.95 67.24
CA PHE A 12 14.30 -60.47 65.93
C PHE A 12 13.15 -59.99 65.04
N THR A 13 11.99 -60.67 65.12
CA THR A 13 10.78 -60.31 64.35
C THR A 13 10.32 -58.88 64.63
N LEU A 14 10.41 -58.42 65.88
CA LEU A 14 10.02 -57.06 66.26
C LEU A 14 10.91 -56.02 65.57
N ILE A 15 12.23 -56.22 65.54
CA ILE A 15 13.19 -55.31 64.91
C ILE A 15 13.01 -55.28 63.39
N THR A 16 12.82 -56.43 62.75
CA THR A 16 12.53 -56.48 61.31
C THR A 16 11.22 -55.80 60.96
N VAL A 17 10.17 -55.98 61.77
CA VAL A 17 8.88 -55.29 61.56
C VAL A 17 9.03 -53.78 61.77
N LEU A 18 9.81 -53.33 62.76
CA LEU A 18 10.06 -51.91 63.03
C LEU A 18 10.88 -51.23 61.92
N ILE A 19 11.87 -51.93 61.36
CA ILE A 19 12.65 -51.43 60.22
C ILE A 19 11.78 -51.39 58.96
N LEU A 20 10.98 -52.42 58.71
CA LEU A 20 10.06 -52.47 57.56
C LEU A 20 8.96 -51.39 57.67
N THR A 21 8.39 -51.16 58.86
CA THR A 21 7.41 -50.08 59.06
C THR A 21 8.05 -48.70 59.02
N GLY A 22 9.30 -48.55 59.49
CA GLY A 22 10.07 -47.32 59.34
C GLY A 22 10.37 -46.99 57.89
N MET A 23 10.82 -47.96 57.10
CA MET A 23 11.04 -47.81 55.66
C MET A 23 9.73 -47.51 54.92
N ALA A 24 8.64 -48.22 55.24
CA ALA A 24 7.32 -47.97 54.67
C ALA A 24 6.80 -46.56 55.01
N SER A 25 7.00 -46.09 56.24
CA SER A 25 6.58 -44.74 56.68
C SER A 25 7.31 -43.63 55.93
N VAL A 26 8.62 -43.80 55.69
CA VAL A 26 9.41 -42.84 54.90
C VAL A 26 8.92 -42.78 53.46
N VAL A 27 8.60 -43.93 52.85
CA VAL A 27 8.05 -43.99 51.48
C VAL A 27 6.68 -43.32 51.41
N VAL A 28 5.79 -43.57 52.39
CA VAL A 28 4.46 -42.94 52.45
C VAL A 28 4.58 -41.42 52.62
N LEU A 29 5.44 -40.94 53.52
CA LEU A 29 5.67 -39.50 53.72
C LEU A 29 6.28 -38.82 52.48
N SER A 30 7.20 -39.50 51.78
CA SER A 30 7.76 -39.01 50.52
C SER A 30 6.67 -38.89 49.44
N SER A 31 5.83 -39.91 49.30
CA SER A 31 4.71 -39.91 48.36
C SER A 31 3.69 -38.82 48.66
N LEU A 32 3.35 -38.58 49.94
CA LEU A 32 2.47 -37.48 50.33
C LEU A 32 3.08 -36.10 50.00
N ARG A 33 4.38 -35.91 50.24
CA ARG A 33 5.07 -34.66 49.90
C ARG A 33 5.09 -34.44 48.39
N GLU A 34 5.35 -35.47 47.60
CA GLU A 34 5.30 -35.41 46.14
C GLU A 34 3.89 -35.08 45.64
N ASN A 35 2.86 -35.69 46.19
CA ASN A 35 1.46 -35.39 45.84
C ASN A 35 1.10 -33.92 46.12
N ILE A 36 1.49 -33.38 47.27
CA ILE A 36 1.26 -31.96 47.60
C ILE A 36 2.01 -31.03 46.64
N VAL A 37 3.24 -31.37 46.27
CA VAL A 37 4.02 -30.59 45.29
C VAL A 37 3.36 -30.65 43.92
N GLN A 38 2.92 -31.82 43.47
CA GLN A 38 2.20 -31.98 42.21
C GLN A 38 0.88 -31.22 42.20
N GLU A 39 0.11 -31.24 43.29
CA GLU A 39 -1.13 -30.48 43.42
C GLU A 39 -0.88 -28.97 43.31
N ARG A 40 0.16 -28.46 43.99
CA ARG A 40 0.55 -27.04 43.90
C ARG A 40 1.05 -26.66 42.51
N LEU A 41 1.85 -27.51 41.87
CA LEU A 41 2.32 -27.29 40.50
C LEU A 41 1.14 -27.28 39.52
N SER A 42 0.23 -28.23 39.65
CA SER A 42 -0.99 -28.32 38.83
C SER A 42 -1.89 -27.10 39.03
N GLY A 43 -2.11 -26.68 40.29
CA GLY A 43 -2.89 -25.48 40.60
C GLY A 43 -2.26 -24.20 40.06
N ASN A 44 -0.95 -24.02 40.20
CA ASN A 44 -0.23 -22.87 39.65
C ASN A 44 -0.22 -22.88 38.11
N PHE A 45 -0.07 -24.06 37.51
CA PHE A 45 -0.15 -24.23 36.06
C PHE A 45 -1.54 -23.86 35.54
N GLN A 46 -2.60 -24.34 36.21
CA GLN A 46 -3.99 -23.99 35.88
C GLN A 46 -4.23 -22.48 36.00
N LYS A 47 -3.78 -21.85 37.10
CA LYS A 47 -3.89 -20.39 37.30
C LYS A 47 -3.27 -19.61 36.14
N LYS A 48 -2.01 -19.94 35.80
CA LYS A 48 -1.26 -19.28 34.73
C LYS A 48 -1.83 -19.53 33.33
N LEU A 49 -2.29 -20.75 33.06
CA LEU A 49 -2.91 -21.08 31.78
C LEU A 49 -4.19 -20.27 31.58
N ASN A 50 -4.99 -20.13 32.62
CA ASN A 50 -6.24 -19.38 32.55
C ASN A 50 -6.02 -17.86 32.39
N SER A 51 -5.10 -17.25 33.14
CA SER A 51 -4.77 -15.82 32.96
C SER A 51 -4.22 -15.55 31.56
N ARG A 52 -3.43 -16.47 31.01
CA ARG A 52 -2.90 -16.39 29.64
C ARG A 52 -4.00 -16.47 28.58
N LEU A 53 -4.93 -17.41 28.69
CA LEU A 53 -6.07 -17.51 27.77
C LEU A 53 -6.95 -16.26 27.80
N LEU A 54 -7.10 -15.61 28.96
CA LEU A 54 -7.83 -14.34 29.07
C LEU A 54 -7.09 -13.19 28.40
N ALA A 55 -5.77 -13.12 28.53
CA ALA A 55 -4.95 -12.14 27.80
C ALA A 55 -5.05 -12.35 26.28
N GLU A 56 -5.02 -13.60 25.81
CA GLU A 56 -5.23 -13.94 24.39
C GLU A 56 -6.62 -13.49 23.92
N LYS A 57 -7.68 -13.77 24.70
CA LYS A 57 -9.04 -13.29 24.39
C LYS A 57 -9.09 -11.77 24.26
N GLY A 58 -8.42 -11.03 25.14
CA GLY A 58 -8.41 -9.57 25.06
C GLY A 58 -7.70 -9.03 23.84
N VAL A 59 -6.61 -9.67 23.38
CA VAL A 59 -5.99 -9.34 22.09
C VAL A 59 -6.96 -9.55 20.93
N PHE A 60 -7.70 -10.66 20.90
CA PHE A 60 -8.68 -10.93 19.84
C PHE A 60 -9.85 -9.94 19.81
N GLU A 61 -10.42 -9.61 20.97
CA GLU A 61 -11.52 -8.64 21.05
C GLU A 61 -11.06 -7.23 20.63
N GLN A 62 -9.85 -6.83 21.02
CA GLN A 62 -9.28 -5.56 20.59
C GLN A 62 -8.99 -5.54 19.08
N ALA A 63 -8.41 -6.62 18.55
CA ALA A 63 -8.14 -6.76 17.12
C ALA A 63 -9.44 -6.69 16.30
N LYS A 64 -10.53 -7.27 16.80
CA LYS A 64 -11.85 -7.18 16.18
C LYS A 64 -12.37 -5.73 16.17
N LEU A 65 -12.22 -5.00 17.27
CA LEU A 65 -12.65 -3.60 17.35
C LEU A 65 -11.84 -2.71 16.39
N LEU A 66 -10.51 -2.90 16.32
CA LEU A 66 -9.64 -2.26 15.34
C LEU A 66 -10.08 -2.51 13.89
N GLN A 67 -10.38 -3.77 13.57
CA GLN A 67 -10.86 -4.16 12.24
C GLN A 67 -12.23 -3.50 11.92
N GLN A 68 -13.11 -3.35 12.91
CA GLN A 68 -14.39 -2.66 12.74
C GLN A 68 -14.22 -1.15 12.52
N THR A 69 -13.30 -0.49 13.25
CA THR A 69 -12.98 0.92 13.03
C THR A 69 -12.39 1.14 11.64
N LEU A 70 -11.44 0.28 11.21
CA LEU A 70 -10.87 0.33 9.86
C LEU A 70 -11.92 0.14 8.76
N ASN A 71 -12.87 -0.78 8.95
CA ASN A 71 -13.97 -0.97 8.00
C ASN A 71 -14.92 0.24 7.91
N ARG A 72 -15.05 1.03 8.98
CA ARG A 72 -15.93 2.21 9.03
C ARG A 72 -15.25 3.48 8.51
N GLU A 73 -13.99 3.70 8.89
CA GLU A 73 -13.26 4.95 8.67
C GLU A 73 -12.31 4.90 7.46
N GLY A 74 -12.00 3.69 6.95
CA GLY A 74 -10.96 3.51 5.94
C GLY A 74 -9.55 3.49 6.54
N VAL A 75 -8.54 3.78 5.72
CA VAL A 75 -7.14 3.83 6.18
C VAL A 75 -6.89 5.12 6.96
N LEU A 76 -6.47 4.94 8.20
CA LEU A 76 -6.06 6.00 9.11
C LEU A 76 -4.58 5.82 9.44
N ALA A 77 -3.90 6.92 9.79
CA ALA A 77 -2.62 6.82 10.48
C ALA A 77 -2.80 6.04 11.79
N ILE A 78 -1.77 5.33 12.25
CA ILE A 78 -1.87 4.47 13.44
C ILE A 78 -2.32 5.27 14.68
N ASP A 79 -1.84 6.51 14.83
CA ASP A 79 -2.24 7.37 15.96
C ASP A 79 -3.73 7.72 15.91
N GLU A 80 -4.26 8.08 14.74
CA GLU A 80 -5.70 8.35 14.56
C GLU A 80 -6.56 7.09 14.73
N LEU A 81 -6.05 5.93 14.30
CA LEU A 81 -6.71 4.65 14.49
C LEU A 81 -6.82 4.30 15.97
N ILE A 82 -5.77 4.56 16.76
CA ILE A 82 -5.76 4.37 18.21
C ILE A 82 -6.77 5.31 18.87
N ASP A 83 -6.76 6.60 18.54
CA ASP A 83 -7.65 7.60 19.13
C ASP A 83 -9.13 7.30 18.85
N LYS A 84 -9.44 6.79 17.66
CA LYS A 84 -10.81 6.43 17.27
C LYS A 84 -11.24 5.03 17.73
N THR A 85 -10.28 4.14 18.02
CA THR A 85 -10.58 2.77 18.46
C THR A 85 -10.49 2.70 19.98
N GLY A 86 -11.66 2.61 20.64
CA GLY A 86 -11.70 2.45 22.09
C GLY A 86 -10.97 1.19 22.61
N ASN A 87 -10.89 1.07 23.93
CA ASN A 87 -10.26 -0.08 24.60
C ASN A 87 -11.27 -1.20 24.90
N ALA A 88 -10.93 -2.43 24.53
CA ALA A 88 -11.71 -3.62 24.81
C ALA A 88 -11.44 -4.10 26.23
N SER A 89 -12.51 -4.33 26.98
CA SER A 89 -12.45 -4.96 28.30
C SER A 89 -13.66 -5.87 28.48
N GLY A 90 -13.53 -6.89 29.33
CA GLY A 90 -14.63 -7.81 29.55
C GLY A 90 -14.31 -8.96 30.50
N VAL A 91 -15.26 -9.88 30.58
CA VAL A 91 -15.23 -11.05 31.46
C VAL A 91 -15.18 -12.34 30.63
N GLY A 92 -14.49 -13.34 31.14
CA GLY A 92 -14.41 -14.70 30.60
C GLY A 92 -15.62 -15.54 30.97
N VAL A 93 -15.78 -16.68 30.31
CA VAL A 93 -16.95 -17.57 30.51
C VAL A 93 -16.90 -18.33 31.85
N ILE A 94 -15.73 -18.34 32.50
CA ILE A 94 -15.42 -19.25 33.61
C ILE A 94 -15.73 -18.62 34.99
N GLY A 95 -16.05 -17.32 35.04
CA GLY A 95 -16.44 -16.63 36.27
C GLY A 95 -16.26 -15.11 36.21
N ASP A 96 -16.91 -14.39 37.13
CA ASP A 96 -16.89 -12.91 37.19
C ASP A 96 -15.51 -12.32 37.52
N ASP A 97 -14.60 -13.15 38.03
CA ASP A 97 -13.22 -12.82 38.37
C ASP A 97 -12.24 -13.07 37.21
N ALA A 98 -12.70 -13.68 36.11
CA ALA A 98 -11.92 -13.92 34.90
C ALA A 98 -12.01 -12.69 34.00
N LYS A 99 -11.10 -11.72 34.15
CA LYS A 99 -11.18 -10.43 33.45
C LYS A 99 -10.07 -10.27 32.42
N PHE A 100 -10.34 -9.49 31.39
CA PHE A 100 -9.32 -9.00 30.47
C PHE A 100 -9.49 -7.50 30.23
N THR A 101 -8.36 -6.81 30.04
CA THR A 101 -8.30 -5.41 29.61
C THR A 101 -7.24 -5.31 28.53
N ALA A 102 -7.58 -4.75 27.37
CA ALA A 102 -6.66 -4.50 26.27
C ALA A 102 -6.45 -3.00 26.08
N LEU A 103 -5.22 -2.62 25.77
CA LEU A 103 -4.80 -1.25 25.51
C LEU A 103 -4.06 -1.21 24.17
N LEU A 104 -4.24 -0.10 23.45
CA LEU A 104 -3.54 0.19 22.20
C LEU A 104 -2.36 1.13 22.44
N SER A 105 -1.28 0.90 21.71
CA SER A 105 -0.14 1.82 21.63
C SER A 105 0.58 1.69 20.29
N LYS A 106 1.40 2.69 19.94
CA LYS A 106 2.32 2.61 18.80
C LYS A 106 3.74 2.40 19.32
N ASN A 107 4.49 1.48 18.72
CA ASN A 107 5.90 1.26 19.09
C ASN A 107 6.86 2.21 18.34
N LEU A 108 8.15 2.14 18.67
CA LEU A 108 9.18 2.98 18.06
C LEU A 108 9.41 2.70 16.57
N ASP A 109 9.09 1.49 16.12
CA ASP A 109 9.18 1.06 14.71
C ASP A 109 7.92 1.48 13.91
N GLY A 110 6.99 2.18 14.55
CA GLY A 110 5.73 2.61 13.92
C GLY A 110 4.68 1.51 13.78
N GLU A 111 4.82 0.37 14.45
CA GLU A 111 3.84 -0.73 14.45
C GLU A 111 2.76 -0.52 15.53
N LEU A 112 1.57 -1.08 15.29
CA LEU A 112 0.47 -1.08 16.25
C LEU A 112 0.66 -2.21 17.27
N GLU A 113 0.65 -1.87 18.56
CA GLU A 113 0.72 -2.83 19.66
C GLU A 113 -0.63 -2.93 20.40
N ILE A 114 -1.06 -4.17 20.64
CA ILE A 114 -2.17 -4.50 21.53
C ILE A 114 -1.58 -5.16 22.78
N ALA A 115 -1.62 -4.47 23.91
CA ALA A 115 -1.24 -5.01 25.20
C ALA A 115 -2.49 -5.46 25.97
N SER A 116 -2.62 -6.76 26.24
CA SER A 116 -3.75 -7.31 26.99
C SER A 116 -3.31 -7.95 28.30
N LEU A 117 -3.95 -7.51 29.39
CA LEU A 117 -3.82 -8.07 30.73
C LEU A 117 -4.98 -9.02 31.00
N GLY A 118 -4.69 -10.31 31.17
CA GLY A 118 -5.63 -11.31 31.65
C GLY A 118 -5.48 -11.54 33.16
N GLN A 119 -6.59 -11.54 33.88
CA GLN A 119 -6.62 -11.68 35.34
C GLN A 119 -7.58 -12.78 35.78
N ARG A 120 -7.20 -13.53 36.81
CA ARG A 120 -8.06 -14.52 37.46
C ARG A 120 -7.82 -14.56 38.97
N TYR A 121 -8.79 -15.09 39.72
CA TYR A 121 -8.74 -15.21 41.18
C TYR A 121 -8.53 -13.84 41.84
N ALA A 122 -9.41 -12.89 41.51
CA ALA A 122 -9.36 -11.51 42.01
C ALA A 122 -8.02 -10.78 41.78
N GLY A 123 -7.25 -11.20 40.76
CA GLY A 123 -5.96 -10.59 40.41
C GLY A 123 -4.75 -11.32 40.97
N ASP A 124 -4.91 -12.47 41.64
CA ASP A 124 -3.80 -13.32 42.11
C ASP A 124 -3.04 -14.00 40.97
N ALA A 125 -3.69 -14.19 39.82
CA ALA A 125 -3.08 -14.71 38.61
C ALA A 125 -3.23 -13.69 37.50
N GLN A 126 -2.10 -13.14 37.08
CA GLN A 126 -2.03 -12.14 36.03
C GLN A 126 -1.11 -12.62 34.90
N SER A 127 -1.39 -12.18 33.68
CA SER A 127 -0.55 -12.45 32.52
C SER A 127 -0.73 -11.33 31.51
N ASN A 128 0.38 -10.78 31.02
CA ASN A 128 0.38 -9.72 30.03
C ASN A 128 0.91 -10.23 28.68
N LEU A 129 0.12 -10.05 27.64
CA LEU A 129 0.44 -10.42 26.27
C LEU A 129 0.45 -9.17 25.40
N VAL A 130 1.54 -8.95 24.67
CA VAL A 130 1.65 -7.88 23.69
C VAL A 130 1.69 -8.49 22.29
N ALA A 131 0.73 -8.12 21.46
CA ALA A 131 0.66 -8.51 20.06
C ALA A 131 0.97 -7.29 19.15
N ARG A 132 1.73 -7.52 18.08
CA ARG A 132 2.17 -6.50 17.13
C ARG A 132 1.47 -6.70 15.80
N PHE A 133 1.02 -5.61 15.20
CA PHE A 133 0.31 -5.58 13.94
C PHE A 133 0.83 -4.47 13.03
N SER A 134 0.85 -4.73 11.73
CA SER A 134 0.92 -3.70 10.68
C SER A 134 -0.48 -3.47 10.12
N VAL A 135 -0.84 -2.24 9.79
CA VAL A 135 -2.05 -1.97 8.99
C VAL A 135 -1.69 -2.14 7.52
N GLN A 136 -2.37 -3.03 6.80
CA GLN A 136 -2.18 -3.26 5.35
C GLN A 136 -3.50 -3.09 4.60
N GLY A 137 -3.46 -2.32 3.51
CA GLY A 137 -4.65 -1.93 2.76
C GLY A 137 -5.58 -1.04 3.61
N GLY A 138 -6.60 -0.39 3.07
CA GLY A 138 -7.02 -0.31 1.70
C GLY A 138 -6.39 0.88 1.01
N LYS A 139 -5.85 0.63 -0.19
CA LYS A 139 -5.75 1.70 -1.18
C LYS A 139 -7.13 2.34 -1.24
N GLY A 140 -7.21 3.64 -0.99
CA GLY A 140 -8.47 4.34 -0.87
C GLY A 140 -9.37 4.10 -2.09
N SER A 141 -10.60 4.58 -2.02
CA SER A 141 -11.48 4.74 -3.19
C SER A 141 -10.84 5.50 -4.37
N SER A 142 -9.65 6.07 -4.17
CA SER A 142 -8.84 6.73 -5.17
C SER A 142 -8.48 5.83 -6.33
N ALA A 143 -8.58 6.37 -7.54
CA ALA A 143 -8.00 5.76 -8.74
C ALA A 143 -6.47 5.89 -8.82
N PHE A 144 -5.86 6.63 -7.89
CA PHE A 144 -4.44 7.00 -7.88
C PHE A 144 -3.67 6.22 -6.82
N THR A 145 -3.59 4.90 -7.01
CA THR A 145 -3.07 3.95 -6.01
C THR A 145 -1.60 3.58 -6.17
N ASN A 146 -0.97 4.05 -7.25
CA ASN A 146 0.35 3.70 -7.74
C ASN A 146 0.97 4.92 -8.43
N ALA A 147 2.28 4.92 -8.65
CA ALA A 147 2.93 5.97 -9.45
C ALA A 147 2.41 5.96 -10.89
N MET A 148 2.34 4.76 -11.47
CA MET A 148 1.88 4.54 -12.84
C MET A 148 1.02 3.28 -12.95
N VAL A 149 -0.18 3.45 -13.53
CA VAL A 149 -1.10 2.38 -13.88
C VAL A 149 -1.37 2.45 -15.38
N GLY A 150 -0.81 1.52 -16.15
CA GLY A 150 -1.04 1.41 -17.58
C GLY A 150 -1.99 0.27 -17.88
N CYS A 151 -3.21 0.54 -18.31
CA CYS A 151 -4.21 -0.52 -18.48
C CYS A 151 -3.74 -1.59 -19.48
N LYS A 152 -3.31 -1.16 -20.67
CA LYS A 152 -2.79 -1.97 -21.77
C LYS A 152 -1.26 -2.02 -21.85
N GLY A 153 -0.58 -1.40 -20.89
CA GLY A 153 0.88 -1.48 -20.78
C GLY A 153 1.58 -0.20 -20.34
N VAL A 154 2.84 -0.37 -19.93
CA VAL A 154 3.73 0.71 -19.50
C VAL A 154 5.08 0.55 -20.22
N ASN A 155 5.55 1.60 -20.88
CA ASN A 155 6.84 1.63 -21.57
C ASN A 155 7.70 2.78 -21.04
N LEU A 156 8.79 2.43 -20.37
CA LEU A 156 9.74 3.36 -19.77
C LEU A 156 11.09 3.21 -20.48
N SER A 157 11.36 4.15 -21.39
CA SER A 157 12.65 4.26 -22.09
C SER A 157 13.50 5.43 -21.60
N GLY A 158 12.97 6.22 -20.66
CA GLY A 158 13.64 7.35 -20.04
C GLY A 158 14.79 6.97 -19.10
N SER A 159 15.31 7.98 -18.40
CA SER A 159 16.38 7.82 -17.41
C SER A 159 16.05 8.33 -16.01
N GLY A 160 14.81 8.74 -15.78
CA GLY A 160 14.39 9.26 -14.48
C GLY A 160 13.99 8.14 -13.50
N THR A 161 14.19 8.40 -12.22
CA THR A 161 13.80 7.46 -11.14
C THR A 161 12.29 7.50 -10.92
N ILE A 162 11.68 6.34 -10.68
CA ILE A 162 10.32 6.24 -10.17
C ILE A 162 10.40 5.90 -8.68
N ASP A 163 9.89 6.76 -7.81
CA ASP A 163 9.76 6.50 -6.37
C ASP A 163 8.51 7.19 -5.82
N SER A 164 8.48 7.52 -4.54
CA SER A 164 7.31 8.10 -3.88
C SER A 164 7.69 9.09 -2.79
N TYR A 165 6.72 9.84 -2.31
CA TYR A 165 6.77 10.72 -1.15
C TYR A 165 5.35 10.96 -0.60
N ASP A 166 5.23 11.62 0.54
CA ASP A 166 3.93 12.04 1.10
C ASP A 166 3.88 13.56 1.25
N SER A 167 3.17 14.23 0.34
CA SER A 167 2.99 15.68 0.36
C SER A 167 2.22 16.18 1.59
N SER A 168 1.43 15.31 2.23
CA SER A 168 0.67 15.66 3.43
C SER A 168 1.53 15.72 4.70
N GLN A 169 2.76 15.22 4.64
CA GLN A 169 3.69 15.18 5.78
C GLN A 169 4.90 16.11 5.60
N GLY A 170 5.16 16.64 4.41
CA GLY A 170 6.30 17.52 4.16
C GLY A 170 6.71 17.60 2.69
N SER A 171 7.87 18.18 2.44
CA SER A 171 8.47 18.26 1.10
C SER A 171 8.97 16.90 0.61
N TYR A 172 9.18 16.75 -0.70
CA TYR A 172 9.74 15.55 -1.31
C TYR A 172 11.02 15.05 -0.62
N GLU A 173 11.98 15.94 -0.34
CA GLU A 173 13.25 15.54 0.28
C GLU A 173 13.10 15.00 1.70
N GLU A 174 12.07 15.46 2.42
CA GLU A 174 11.77 15.05 3.80
C GLU A 174 10.99 13.74 3.85
N THR A 175 10.14 13.47 2.86
CA THR A 175 9.15 12.37 2.91
C THR A 175 9.33 11.31 1.83
N LYS A 176 10.40 11.37 1.02
CA LYS A 176 10.67 10.36 -0.02
C LYS A 176 10.72 8.93 0.55
N SER A 177 10.02 8.04 -0.13
CA SER A 177 9.93 6.61 0.20
C SER A 177 10.12 5.74 -1.06
N SER A 178 9.65 4.49 -1.05
CA SER A 178 9.91 3.50 -2.11
C SER A 178 8.62 2.78 -2.53
N ASP A 179 7.52 3.53 -2.54
CA ASP A 179 6.16 3.11 -2.93
C ASP A 179 5.83 3.57 -4.36
N GLY A 180 6.85 3.70 -5.21
CA GLY A 180 6.76 4.09 -6.63
C GLY A 180 6.25 2.96 -7.52
N ASP A 181 5.18 2.30 -7.11
CA ASP A 181 4.69 1.08 -7.74
C ASP A 181 4.23 1.32 -9.19
N VAL A 182 4.51 0.35 -10.06
CA VAL A 182 4.07 0.34 -11.46
C VAL A 182 3.20 -0.89 -11.73
N SER A 183 2.02 -0.70 -12.31
CA SER A 183 1.09 -1.80 -12.58
C SER A 183 0.41 -1.74 -13.96
N THR A 184 -0.02 -2.91 -14.43
CA THR A 184 -0.98 -3.07 -15.53
C THR A 184 -2.24 -3.80 -15.08
N ILE A 185 -3.34 -3.62 -15.83
CA ILE A 185 -4.68 -4.07 -15.41
C ILE A 185 -5.35 -4.97 -16.46
N ASP A 186 -5.36 -4.59 -17.74
CA ASP A 186 -5.99 -5.40 -18.79
C ASP A 186 -5.19 -6.69 -19.02
N GLY A 187 -5.82 -7.74 -19.53
CA GLY A 187 -5.13 -9.01 -19.79
C GLY A 187 -3.92 -8.86 -20.72
N ASP A 188 -2.88 -9.67 -20.48
CA ASP A 188 -1.67 -9.73 -21.30
C ASP A 188 -0.98 -8.36 -21.54
N SER A 189 -1.03 -7.47 -20.54
CA SER A 189 -0.47 -6.12 -20.65
C SER A 189 0.92 -6.01 -20.04
N ASP A 190 1.88 -5.63 -20.87
CA ASP A 190 3.30 -5.68 -20.56
C ASP A 190 3.83 -4.43 -19.81
N VAL A 191 4.89 -4.63 -19.04
CA VAL A 191 5.75 -3.55 -18.54
C VAL A 191 7.11 -3.67 -19.21
N VAL A 192 7.53 -2.63 -19.93
CA VAL A 192 8.78 -2.60 -20.69
C VAL A 192 9.69 -1.51 -20.16
N LEU A 193 10.82 -1.89 -19.58
CA LEU A 193 11.88 -0.98 -19.13
C LEU A 193 13.06 -1.08 -20.11
N SER A 194 13.19 -0.12 -21.02
CA SER A 194 14.26 -0.10 -22.03
C SER A 194 15.36 0.91 -21.72
N GLY A 195 15.11 1.88 -20.85
CA GLY A 195 16.05 2.93 -20.48
C GLY A 195 16.85 2.66 -19.20
N HIS A 196 17.31 3.73 -18.57
CA HIS A 196 17.93 3.70 -17.24
C HIS A 196 17.05 4.45 -16.23
N SER A 197 15.77 4.11 -16.15
CA SER A 197 14.84 4.53 -15.10
C SER A 197 14.78 3.52 -13.95
N PRO A 198 15.50 3.70 -12.82
CA PRO A 198 15.31 2.87 -11.63
C PRO A 198 13.88 3.00 -11.10
N ILE A 199 13.30 1.91 -10.61
CA ILE A 199 12.00 1.92 -9.93
C ILE A 199 12.24 1.55 -8.47
N LYS A 200 11.80 2.39 -7.53
CA LYS A 200 11.73 2.07 -6.10
C LYS A 200 10.26 1.83 -5.76
N GLY A 201 9.88 0.56 -5.79
CA GLY A 201 8.50 0.10 -5.68
C GLY A 201 8.32 -1.26 -6.35
N ASP A 202 7.15 -1.85 -6.14
CA ASP A 202 6.80 -3.12 -6.75
C ASP A 202 6.36 -2.92 -8.22
N VAL A 203 6.67 -3.90 -9.07
CA VAL A 203 6.21 -3.93 -10.47
C VAL A 203 5.28 -5.12 -10.69
N LYS A 204 4.06 -4.86 -11.13
CA LYS A 204 3.02 -5.87 -11.36
C LYS A 204 2.54 -5.82 -12.81
N ALA A 205 2.71 -6.90 -13.56
CA ALA A 205 2.22 -6.98 -14.93
C ALA A 205 1.28 -8.17 -15.14
N THR A 206 0.11 -7.92 -15.72
CA THR A 206 -0.78 -8.97 -16.22
C THR A 206 -0.20 -9.67 -17.46
N GLY A 207 0.70 -9.02 -18.18
CA GLY A 207 1.52 -9.60 -19.24
C GLY A 207 2.94 -9.90 -18.77
N VAL A 208 3.91 -9.70 -19.66
CA VAL A 208 5.35 -9.93 -19.44
C VAL A 208 6.03 -8.67 -18.89
N ILE A 209 6.97 -8.85 -17.97
CA ILE A 209 7.90 -7.79 -17.55
C ILE A 209 9.20 -7.92 -18.32
N TYR A 210 9.55 -6.90 -19.10
CA TYR A 210 10.80 -6.80 -19.86
C TYR A 210 11.75 -5.80 -19.22
N LEU A 211 12.90 -6.28 -18.72
CA LEU A 211 14.02 -5.45 -18.30
C LEU A 211 15.05 -5.41 -19.42
N ASN A 212 14.79 -4.61 -20.45
CA ASN A 212 15.65 -4.43 -21.62
C ASN A 212 16.81 -3.45 -21.37
N GLY A 213 16.60 -2.46 -20.51
CA GLY A 213 17.59 -1.46 -20.12
C GLY A 213 18.37 -1.86 -18.88
N SER A 214 19.30 -1.00 -18.42
CA SER A 214 20.20 -1.30 -17.28
C SER A 214 19.63 -0.92 -15.91
N SER A 215 18.40 -0.43 -15.82
CA SER A 215 17.78 -0.03 -14.56
C SER A 215 17.60 -1.19 -13.57
N PRO A 216 17.90 -0.98 -12.28
CA PRO A 216 17.41 -1.85 -11.23
C PRO A 216 15.95 -1.53 -10.87
N ILE A 217 15.20 -2.57 -10.51
CA ILE A 217 13.96 -2.43 -9.71
C ILE A 217 14.35 -2.69 -8.26
N ILE A 218 13.97 -1.80 -7.34
CA ILE A 218 14.13 -1.93 -5.90
C ILE A 218 12.73 -2.18 -5.34
N GLY A 219 12.40 -3.46 -5.19
CA GLY A 219 11.04 -3.93 -4.95
C GLY A 219 10.82 -5.31 -5.57
N ASN A 220 9.66 -5.89 -5.28
CA ASN A 220 9.27 -7.18 -5.83
C ASN A 220 8.67 -7.02 -7.22
N ILE A 221 8.89 -8.01 -8.08
CA ILE A 221 8.20 -8.08 -9.36
C ILE A 221 7.23 -9.26 -9.38
N ARG A 222 6.06 -9.04 -9.99
CA ARG A 222 5.06 -10.08 -10.20
C ARG A 222 4.55 -10.03 -11.63
N SER A 223 4.44 -11.19 -12.29
CA SER A 223 3.90 -11.29 -13.64
C SER A 223 3.01 -12.51 -13.84
N ASN A 224 1.91 -12.37 -14.58
CA ASN A 224 1.08 -13.51 -14.98
C ASN A 224 1.68 -14.30 -16.16
N THR A 225 2.41 -13.66 -17.08
CA THR A 225 2.85 -14.30 -18.34
C THR A 225 4.34 -14.61 -18.38
N GLY A 226 5.20 -13.80 -17.77
CA GLY A 226 6.64 -14.07 -17.71
C GLY A 226 7.51 -12.87 -17.33
N VAL A 227 8.77 -13.16 -17.05
CA VAL A 227 9.80 -12.16 -16.76
C VAL A 227 10.99 -12.39 -17.69
N ASN A 228 11.43 -11.33 -18.36
CA ASN A 228 12.57 -11.35 -19.27
C ASN A 228 13.58 -10.26 -18.88
N ILE A 229 14.67 -10.68 -18.26
CA ILE A 229 15.80 -9.83 -17.90
C ILE A 229 16.84 -9.95 -19.01
N SER A 230 17.06 -8.85 -19.73
CA SER A 230 18.07 -8.77 -20.79
C SER A 230 19.50 -8.93 -20.26
N SER A 231 20.44 -9.12 -21.17
CA SER A 231 21.86 -9.20 -20.84
C SER A 231 22.34 -7.88 -20.24
N GLY A 232 23.16 -7.97 -19.21
CA GLY A 232 23.73 -6.81 -18.52
C GLY A 232 24.54 -7.27 -17.32
N SER A 233 25.13 -6.31 -16.62
CA SER A 233 25.86 -6.54 -15.37
C SER A 233 25.22 -5.76 -14.22
N GLY A 234 25.62 -6.09 -12.99
CA GLY A 234 25.14 -5.39 -11.80
C GLY A 234 23.77 -5.85 -11.33
N LEU A 235 23.21 -5.10 -10.39
CA LEU A 235 21.91 -5.36 -9.79
C LEU A 235 20.79 -5.07 -10.80
N ARG A 236 19.88 -6.03 -11.00
CA ARG A 236 18.72 -5.92 -11.89
C ARG A 236 17.43 -5.80 -11.09
N ILE A 237 17.34 -6.56 -10.01
CA ILE A 237 16.18 -6.59 -9.11
C ILE A 237 16.72 -6.70 -7.69
N ASP A 238 16.41 -5.73 -6.85
CA ASP A 238 16.59 -5.78 -5.41
C ASP A 238 15.27 -6.15 -4.74
N GLY A 239 14.98 -7.45 -4.71
CA GLY A 239 13.69 -7.99 -4.31
C GLY A 239 13.42 -9.36 -4.93
N ASN A 240 12.20 -9.85 -4.72
CA ASN A 240 11.78 -11.17 -5.17
C ASN A 240 11.12 -11.14 -6.55
N VAL A 241 11.29 -12.23 -7.31
CA VAL A 241 10.70 -12.42 -8.63
C VAL A 241 9.61 -13.50 -8.56
N TYR A 242 8.38 -13.10 -8.84
CA TYR A 242 7.23 -13.98 -8.90
C TYR A 242 6.65 -14.01 -10.31
N THR A 243 6.53 -15.19 -10.93
CA THR A 243 5.84 -15.30 -12.21
C THR A 243 5.04 -16.58 -12.34
N ARG A 244 3.84 -16.47 -12.91
CA ARG A 244 3.02 -17.64 -13.29
C ARG A 244 3.44 -18.25 -14.63
N GLY A 245 4.28 -17.56 -15.39
CA GLY A 245 4.78 -18.04 -16.66
C GLY A 245 6.29 -18.28 -16.61
N PHE A 246 6.98 -17.87 -17.68
CA PHE A 246 8.40 -18.16 -17.83
C PHE A 246 9.29 -17.16 -17.07
N TYR A 247 10.50 -17.59 -16.73
CA TYR A 247 11.57 -16.74 -16.23
C TYR A 247 12.80 -16.85 -17.13
N ILE A 248 13.23 -15.75 -17.74
CA ILE A 248 14.44 -15.66 -18.55
C ILE A 248 15.36 -14.62 -17.94
N HIS A 249 16.56 -15.02 -17.54
CA HIS A 249 17.59 -14.16 -16.97
C HIS A 249 18.86 -14.25 -17.81
N LYS A 250 19.24 -13.15 -18.48
CA LYS A 250 20.37 -13.14 -19.41
C LYS A 250 21.63 -12.45 -18.88
N GLY A 251 21.55 -11.75 -17.75
CA GLY A 251 22.72 -11.20 -17.06
C GLY A 251 22.36 -10.34 -15.86
N GLY A 252 23.31 -10.21 -14.93
CA GLY A 252 23.18 -9.40 -13.72
C GLY A 252 22.69 -10.19 -12.51
N ARG A 253 22.21 -9.49 -11.49
CA ARG A 253 21.86 -10.06 -10.17
C ARG A 253 20.41 -9.79 -9.79
N VAL A 254 19.80 -10.78 -9.18
CA VAL A 254 18.54 -10.68 -8.42
C VAL A 254 18.89 -10.89 -6.95
N SER A 255 18.61 -9.92 -6.08
CA SER A 255 19.01 -10.01 -4.68
C SER A 255 18.13 -10.98 -3.86
N GLY A 256 16.84 -11.07 -4.19
CA GLY A 256 15.89 -11.95 -3.52
C GLY A 256 15.83 -13.34 -4.15
N VAL A 257 14.65 -13.95 -4.11
CA VAL A 257 14.39 -15.28 -4.68
C VAL A 257 13.60 -15.24 -5.98
N VAL A 258 13.65 -16.35 -6.73
CA VAL A 258 12.85 -16.55 -7.94
C VAL A 258 11.83 -17.66 -7.73
N ARG A 259 10.57 -17.39 -8.08
CA ARG A 259 9.45 -18.34 -8.10
C ARG A 259 8.75 -18.25 -9.44
N ALA A 260 8.88 -19.27 -10.27
CA ALA A 260 8.30 -19.34 -11.61
C ALA A 260 7.42 -20.58 -11.80
N ASN A 261 6.14 -20.46 -12.12
CA ASN A 261 5.33 -21.66 -12.36
C ASN A 261 5.68 -22.33 -13.71
N GLY A 262 6.25 -21.58 -14.66
CA GLY A 262 6.65 -22.07 -15.98
C GLY A 262 8.14 -22.43 -16.11
N ASP A 263 8.65 -22.34 -17.34
CA ASP A 263 10.05 -22.62 -17.65
C ASP A 263 11.00 -21.57 -17.04
N ALA A 264 12.19 -22.00 -16.64
CA ALA A 264 13.22 -21.11 -16.12
C ALA A 264 14.53 -21.26 -16.91
N SER A 265 15.07 -20.15 -17.40
CA SER A 265 16.36 -20.13 -18.08
C SER A 265 17.27 -19.02 -17.56
N MET A 266 18.52 -19.38 -17.26
CA MET A 266 19.57 -18.45 -16.86
C MET A 266 20.79 -18.64 -17.76
N GLN A 267 21.33 -17.53 -18.28
CA GLN A 267 22.53 -17.53 -19.12
C GLN A 267 23.81 -17.54 -18.27
N TRP A 268 24.94 -17.17 -18.87
CA TRP A 268 26.21 -16.97 -18.17
C TRP A 268 26.18 -15.69 -17.35
N SER A 269 26.93 -15.62 -16.24
CA SER A 269 27.06 -14.39 -15.43
C SER A 269 25.74 -13.84 -14.88
N THR A 270 24.84 -14.75 -14.52
CA THR A 270 23.58 -14.47 -13.83
C THR A 270 23.67 -14.94 -12.38
N TYR A 271 23.13 -14.16 -11.45
CA TYR A 271 23.21 -14.46 -10.02
C TYR A 271 21.83 -14.30 -9.36
N ILE A 272 21.55 -15.19 -8.41
CA ILE A 272 20.45 -15.06 -7.44
C ILE A 272 21.11 -15.07 -6.07
N ASP A 273 21.06 -13.96 -5.36
CA ASP A 273 21.82 -13.79 -4.11
C ASP A 273 21.08 -14.36 -2.89
N ASN A 274 19.74 -14.41 -2.94
CA ASN A 274 18.89 -14.86 -1.84
C ASN A 274 19.27 -14.23 -0.49
N THR A 275 19.35 -12.90 -0.46
CA THR A 275 19.80 -12.12 0.70
C THR A 275 18.90 -12.27 1.94
N GLN A 276 17.65 -12.70 1.74
CA GLN A 276 16.68 -12.96 2.81
C GLN A 276 16.86 -14.33 3.47
N GLY A 277 17.74 -15.20 2.94
CA GLY A 277 18.03 -16.50 3.53
C GLY A 277 16.88 -17.52 3.40
N GLU A 278 16.10 -17.41 2.32
CA GLU A 278 15.05 -18.37 2.02
C GLU A 278 15.62 -19.76 1.72
N SER A 279 14.80 -20.80 1.92
CA SER A 279 15.26 -22.18 1.77
C SER A 279 15.82 -22.52 0.38
N LEU A 280 15.23 -21.95 -0.68
CA LEU A 280 15.64 -22.14 -2.06
C LEU A 280 15.77 -20.80 -2.79
N ASP A 281 16.91 -20.61 -3.47
CA ASP A 281 17.17 -19.44 -4.32
C ASP A 281 16.13 -19.34 -5.44
N ILE A 282 15.82 -20.48 -6.07
CA ILE A 282 14.90 -20.59 -7.19
C ILE A 282 13.97 -21.80 -7.05
N MET A 283 12.71 -21.60 -7.45
CA MET A 283 11.73 -22.66 -7.68
C MET A 283 11.13 -22.48 -9.07
N TYR A 284 11.05 -23.56 -9.84
CA TYR A 284 10.39 -23.55 -11.16
C TYR A 284 9.55 -24.80 -11.42
N GLY A 285 8.42 -24.64 -12.10
CA GLY A 285 7.51 -25.74 -12.43
C GLY A 285 7.71 -26.40 -13.80
N GLY A 286 8.35 -25.69 -14.74
CA GLY A 286 8.60 -26.16 -16.11
C GLY A 286 9.99 -26.76 -16.34
N THR A 287 10.52 -26.55 -17.54
CA THR A 287 11.87 -26.97 -17.92
C THR A 287 12.91 -25.95 -17.46
N GLY A 288 14.02 -26.45 -16.89
CA GLY A 288 15.15 -25.64 -16.45
C GLY A 288 16.32 -25.65 -17.44
N ASN A 289 16.81 -24.49 -17.86
CA ASN A 289 18.00 -24.33 -18.71
C ASN A 289 18.97 -23.30 -18.11
N PHE A 290 19.93 -23.78 -17.33
CA PHE A 290 20.90 -22.97 -16.59
C PHE A 290 22.30 -23.21 -17.17
N LYS A 291 22.93 -22.16 -17.71
CA LYS A 291 24.21 -22.29 -18.44
C LYS A 291 25.43 -22.27 -17.53
N ASP A 292 25.44 -21.40 -16.53
CA ASP A 292 26.57 -21.18 -15.65
C ASP A 292 26.67 -22.24 -14.54
N THR A 293 27.63 -23.15 -14.64
CA THR A 293 27.81 -24.23 -13.65
C THR A 293 28.33 -23.76 -12.30
N TYR A 294 28.88 -22.54 -12.20
CA TYR A 294 29.46 -22.01 -10.97
C TYR A 294 28.50 -21.09 -10.23
N ASN A 295 27.76 -20.26 -10.97
CA ASN A 295 26.86 -19.26 -10.40
C ASN A 295 25.40 -19.75 -10.30
N ASN A 296 24.96 -20.67 -11.15
CA ASN A 296 23.59 -21.20 -11.10
C ASN A 296 23.49 -22.43 -10.19
N GLN A 297 23.88 -22.25 -8.92
CA GLN A 297 23.84 -23.30 -7.90
C GLN A 297 23.60 -22.71 -6.51
N GLN A 298 23.03 -23.54 -5.62
CA GLN A 298 22.95 -23.27 -4.18
C GLN A 298 23.67 -24.41 -3.45
N ASP A 299 24.59 -24.08 -2.55
CA ASP A 299 25.33 -25.07 -1.74
C ASP A 299 26.01 -26.19 -2.57
N GLY A 300 26.54 -25.84 -3.76
CA GLY A 300 27.17 -26.80 -4.68
C GLY A 300 26.18 -27.63 -5.50
N VAL A 301 24.87 -27.39 -5.38
CA VAL A 301 23.82 -28.08 -6.15
C VAL A 301 23.31 -27.18 -7.26
N HIS A 302 23.54 -27.60 -8.50
CA HIS A 302 23.13 -26.85 -9.70
C HIS A 302 21.60 -26.72 -9.82
N TYR A 303 21.11 -25.58 -10.31
CA TYR A 303 19.66 -25.27 -10.40
C TYR A 303 18.87 -26.22 -11.32
N SER A 304 19.53 -27.00 -12.19
CA SER A 304 18.87 -28.07 -12.96
C SER A 304 18.48 -29.29 -12.11
N ASN A 305 18.90 -29.36 -10.85
CA ASN A 305 18.52 -30.44 -9.94
C ASN A 305 17.04 -30.37 -9.56
N ARG A 306 16.40 -31.53 -9.39
CA ARG A 306 15.00 -31.66 -8.95
C ARG A 306 14.66 -30.97 -7.64
N LYS A 307 15.65 -30.66 -6.78
CA LYS A 307 15.46 -29.85 -5.56
C LYS A 307 14.84 -28.47 -5.87
N PHE A 308 15.18 -27.89 -7.02
CA PHE A 308 14.71 -26.56 -7.46
C PHE A 308 13.56 -26.64 -8.47
N ASN A 309 13.40 -27.77 -9.17
CA ASN A 309 12.24 -28.03 -10.02
C ASN A 309 11.04 -28.47 -9.15
N VAL A 310 10.53 -27.52 -8.38
CA VAL A 310 9.35 -27.65 -7.55
C VAL A 310 8.43 -26.53 -7.96
N ASN A 311 7.21 -26.86 -8.38
CA ASN A 311 6.25 -25.85 -8.83
C ASN A 311 5.84 -24.96 -7.64
N PRO A 312 6.19 -23.66 -7.66
CA PRO A 312 5.75 -22.74 -6.61
C PRO A 312 4.27 -22.39 -6.79
N ASN A 313 3.60 -21.99 -5.70
CA ASN A 313 2.26 -21.43 -5.79
C ASN A 313 2.32 -19.90 -5.89
N VAL A 314 2.59 -19.37 -7.09
CA VAL A 314 2.55 -17.92 -7.34
C VAL A 314 1.11 -17.45 -7.54
N GLU A 315 0.64 -16.54 -6.68
CA GLU A 315 -0.72 -16.00 -6.79
C GLU A 315 -0.87 -15.11 -8.05
N PRO A 316 -2.02 -15.18 -8.75
CA PRO A 316 -2.28 -14.33 -9.91
C PRO A 316 -2.34 -12.85 -9.52
N ILE A 317 -1.94 -12.01 -10.47
CA ILE A 317 -2.36 -10.61 -10.50
C ILE A 317 -3.78 -10.57 -11.05
N THR A 318 -4.64 -9.78 -10.39
CA THR A 318 -6.00 -9.51 -10.84
C THR A 318 -5.98 -8.86 -12.21
N VAL A 319 -6.78 -9.39 -13.13
CA VAL A 319 -6.93 -8.87 -14.49
C VAL A 319 -8.31 -8.22 -14.59
N ALA A 320 -8.43 -7.13 -15.34
CA ALA A 320 -9.74 -6.64 -15.76
C ALA A 320 -10.37 -7.65 -16.73
N ASP A 321 -11.23 -8.49 -16.19
CA ASP A 321 -12.05 -9.44 -16.95
C ASP A 321 -13.52 -9.23 -16.60
N PRO A 322 -14.28 -8.49 -17.42
CA PRO A 322 -15.71 -8.27 -17.21
C PRO A 322 -16.56 -9.54 -17.16
N SER A 323 -16.03 -10.68 -17.59
CA SER A 323 -16.70 -11.98 -17.51
C SER A 323 -16.43 -12.75 -16.22
N ALA A 324 -15.48 -12.31 -15.40
CA ALA A 324 -15.13 -12.96 -14.15
C ALA A 324 -16.20 -12.72 -13.05
N PRO A 325 -16.55 -13.73 -12.23
CA PRO A 325 -17.59 -13.58 -11.20
C PRO A 325 -17.24 -12.55 -10.10
N ASP A 326 -15.96 -12.27 -9.91
CA ASP A 326 -15.39 -11.33 -8.93
C ASP A 326 -15.00 -9.99 -9.54
N TYR A 327 -15.32 -9.75 -10.82
CA TYR A 327 -15.10 -8.46 -11.46
C TYR A 327 -16.00 -7.39 -10.85
N ASP A 328 -15.37 -6.31 -10.39
CA ASP A 328 -16.03 -5.10 -9.92
C ASP A 328 -15.61 -3.94 -10.83
N PRO A 329 -16.50 -3.42 -11.70
CA PRO A 329 -16.17 -2.31 -12.59
C PRO A 329 -15.82 -1.02 -11.85
N THR A 330 -16.18 -0.91 -10.57
CA THR A 330 -15.92 0.28 -9.72
C THR A 330 -14.64 0.16 -8.90
N ASN A 331 -13.96 -0.99 -8.97
CA ASN A 331 -12.74 -1.25 -8.23
C ASN A 331 -11.51 -0.86 -9.08
N PRO A 332 -10.65 0.05 -8.59
CA PRO A 332 -9.48 0.51 -9.34
C PRO A 332 -8.41 -0.56 -9.59
N ASP A 333 -8.44 -1.71 -8.91
CA ASP A 333 -7.48 -2.81 -9.10
C ASP A 333 -7.97 -3.87 -10.12
N THR A 334 -9.26 -3.86 -10.45
CA THR A 334 -9.88 -4.79 -11.41
C THR A 334 -10.53 -4.07 -12.60
N SER A 335 -10.56 -2.74 -12.60
CA SER A 335 -11.08 -1.92 -13.70
C SER A 335 -10.07 -0.84 -14.07
N CYS A 336 -9.83 -0.71 -15.38
CA CYS A 336 -9.04 0.39 -15.93
C CYS A 336 -9.76 1.73 -15.74
N ASP A 337 -11.09 1.75 -15.86
CA ASP A 337 -11.92 2.95 -15.75
C ASP A 337 -13.01 2.82 -14.67
N PRO A 338 -12.64 2.80 -13.37
CA PRO A 338 -13.63 2.71 -12.30
C PRO A 338 -14.55 3.92 -12.18
N LEU A 339 -14.20 5.04 -12.81
CA LEU A 339 -14.98 6.27 -12.81
C LEU A 339 -16.00 6.31 -13.96
N ILE A 340 -15.88 5.39 -14.91
CA ILE A 340 -16.72 5.31 -16.11
C ILE A 340 -16.74 6.66 -16.83
N ILE A 341 -15.54 7.16 -17.13
CA ILE A 341 -15.33 8.55 -17.55
C ILE A 341 -16.10 8.95 -18.81
N PRO A 342 -16.32 8.10 -19.84
CA PRO A 342 -17.08 8.49 -21.02
C PRO A 342 -18.53 8.84 -20.70
N GLU A 343 -19.17 8.06 -19.82
CA GLU A 343 -20.57 8.25 -19.46
C GLU A 343 -20.73 9.52 -18.62
N LYS A 344 -19.82 9.73 -17.66
CA LYS A 344 -19.80 10.94 -16.84
C LYS A 344 -19.55 12.20 -17.66
N MET A 345 -18.64 12.15 -18.63
CA MET A 345 -18.37 13.28 -19.52
C MET A 345 -19.56 13.56 -20.46
N ALA A 346 -20.25 12.52 -20.95
CA ALA A 346 -21.44 12.70 -21.77
C ALA A 346 -22.59 13.38 -21.00
N GLN A 347 -22.79 13.00 -19.73
CA GLN A 347 -23.75 13.66 -18.84
C GLN A 347 -23.40 15.15 -18.65
N LEU A 348 -22.14 15.45 -18.35
CA LEU A 348 -21.68 16.83 -18.17
C LEU A 348 -21.83 17.67 -19.45
N HIS A 349 -21.55 17.08 -20.61
CA HIS A 349 -21.76 17.72 -21.90
C HIS A 349 -23.24 18.07 -22.13
N SER A 350 -24.17 17.16 -21.79
CA SER A 350 -25.61 17.42 -21.92
C SER A 350 -26.15 18.48 -20.95
N ASP A 351 -25.48 18.69 -19.81
CA ASP A 351 -25.84 19.70 -18.81
C ASP A 351 -25.26 21.09 -19.12
N THR A 352 -24.47 21.22 -20.19
CA THR A 352 -23.73 22.43 -20.53
C THR A 352 -24.28 23.08 -21.80
N ASP A 353 -24.89 24.25 -21.65
CA ASP A 353 -25.58 24.94 -22.75
C ASP A 353 -24.72 25.93 -23.55
N SER A 354 -23.51 26.28 -23.05
CA SER A 354 -22.66 27.30 -23.66
C SER A 354 -21.19 26.96 -23.51
N TYR A 355 -20.47 27.00 -24.63
CA TYR A 355 -19.03 26.81 -24.69
C TYR A 355 -18.36 28.05 -25.27
N HIS A 356 -17.12 28.29 -24.84
CA HIS A 356 -16.28 29.34 -25.40
C HIS A 356 -14.94 28.77 -25.85
N SER A 357 -14.51 29.13 -27.06
CA SER A 357 -13.13 28.93 -27.47
C SER A 357 -12.26 30.07 -26.92
N LEU A 358 -11.21 29.73 -26.17
CA LEU A 358 -10.30 30.70 -25.58
C LEU A 358 -8.87 30.52 -26.08
N SER A 359 -8.31 31.59 -26.63
CA SER A 359 -6.90 31.65 -27.05
C SER A 359 -6.19 32.78 -26.32
N ILE A 360 -5.23 32.42 -25.46
CA ILE A 360 -4.45 33.35 -24.63
C ILE A 360 -3.07 33.49 -25.29
N GLY A 361 -2.90 34.61 -25.99
CA GLY A 361 -1.66 34.95 -26.71
C GLY A 361 -0.75 35.86 -25.91
N ALA A 362 0.12 36.57 -26.64
CA ALA A 362 1.17 37.36 -26.02
C ALA A 362 0.65 38.42 -25.07
N THR A 363 1.27 38.56 -23.89
CA THR A 363 0.90 39.50 -22.80
C THR A 363 -0.50 39.32 -22.19
N GLN A 364 -1.31 38.40 -22.71
CA GLN A 364 -2.67 38.17 -22.24
C GLN A 364 -2.69 37.29 -20.98
N GLN A 365 -3.72 37.48 -20.16
CA GLN A 365 -3.91 36.72 -18.93
C GLN A 365 -5.34 36.20 -18.83
N PHE A 366 -5.48 34.98 -18.32
CA PHE A 366 -6.74 34.38 -17.93
C PHE A 366 -6.69 34.00 -16.44
N LYS A 367 -7.49 34.66 -15.61
CA LYS A 367 -7.55 34.41 -14.17
C LYS A 367 -8.86 33.75 -13.81
N LEU A 368 -8.81 32.65 -13.09
CA LEU A 368 -9.98 31.90 -12.62
C LEU A 368 -10.03 31.91 -11.10
N THR A 369 -11.24 32.14 -10.60
CA THR A 369 -11.67 31.72 -9.27
C THR A 369 -12.81 30.73 -9.39
N ASN A 370 -13.20 30.10 -8.29
CA ASN A 370 -14.37 29.22 -8.24
C ASN A 370 -15.67 29.89 -8.73
N GLU A 371 -15.77 31.22 -8.65
CA GLU A 371 -16.96 31.99 -9.02
C GLU A 371 -16.89 32.70 -10.38
N LYS A 372 -15.69 33.03 -10.88
CA LYS A 372 -15.53 33.86 -12.10
C LYS A 372 -14.18 33.70 -12.78
N GLY A 373 -14.20 33.82 -14.11
CA GLY A 373 -13.04 33.92 -14.97
C GLY A 373 -12.87 35.34 -15.54
N PHE A 374 -11.66 35.84 -15.58
CA PHE A 374 -11.30 37.13 -16.20
C PHE A 374 -10.26 36.92 -17.29
N PHE A 375 -10.62 37.27 -18.52
CA PHE A 375 -9.72 37.25 -19.66
C PHE A 375 -9.38 38.67 -20.12
N SER A 376 -8.10 38.96 -20.30
CA SER A 376 -7.60 40.26 -20.74
C SER A 376 -7.30 40.24 -22.24
N GLN A 377 -8.24 40.69 -23.07
CA GLN A 377 -8.03 40.95 -24.50
C GLN A 377 -8.83 42.18 -24.92
N ASN A 378 -8.15 43.29 -25.28
CA ASN A 378 -8.79 44.52 -25.79
C ASN A 378 -10.03 44.98 -24.98
N GLY A 379 -9.97 44.79 -23.65
CA GLY A 379 -11.11 44.83 -22.73
C GLY A 379 -11.04 43.65 -21.75
N SER A 380 -11.70 43.77 -20.59
CA SER A 380 -11.83 42.66 -19.64
C SER A 380 -13.10 41.88 -19.97
N GLN A 381 -12.97 40.64 -20.45
CA GLN A 381 -14.10 39.73 -20.60
C GLN A 381 -14.25 38.91 -19.33
N VAL A 382 -15.46 38.88 -18.78
CA VAL A 382 -15.81 38.01 -17.65
C VAL A 382 -16.47 36.76 -18.20
N ILE A 383 -15.96 35.60 -17.80
CA ILE A 383 -16.54 34.29 -18.06
C ILE A 383 -17.15 33.83 -16.74
N LEU A 384 -18.41 33.41 -16.74
CA LEU A 384 -19.10 32.91 -15.56
C LEU A 384 -19.26 31.39 -15.67
N PRO A 385 -19.15 30.65 -14.56
CA PRO A 385 -19.40 29.22 -14.55
C PRO A 385 -20.91 28.92 -14.62
N SER A 386 -21.25 27.72 -15.08
CA SER A 386 -22.59 27.13 -14.96
C SER A 386 -22.64 26.10 -13.83
N LEU A 387 -23.84 25.80 -13.32
CA LEU A 387 -24.05 24.77 -12.31
C LEU A 387 -24.30 23.41 -12.97
N SER A 388 -23.42 22.44 -12.71
CA SER A 388 -23.52 21.08 -13.26
C SER A 388 -23.28 20.02 -12.19
N ASP A 389 -23.79 18.81 -12.43
CA ASP A 389 -23.51 17.65 -11.57
C ASP A 389 -22.12 17.09 -11.92
N VAL A 390 -21.21 17.01 -10.94
CA VAL A 390 -19.82 16.60 -11.17
C VAL A 390 -19.44 15.49 -10.19
N PHE A 391 -19.45 14.27 -10.71
CA PHE A 391 -19.20 13.01 -10.00
C PHE A 391 -17.94 12.95 -9.10
N LEU A 392 -16.95 13.82 -9.32
CA LEU A 392 -15.72 13.89 -8.51
C LEU A 392 -15.90 14.69 -7.20
N PHE A 393 -16.93 15.54 -7.13
CA PHE A 393 -17.16 16.48 -6.03
C PHE A 393 -18.38 16.13 -5.17
N ASP A 394 -19.16 15.10 -5.54
CA ASP A 394 -20.36 14.64 -4.83
C ASP A 394 -20.17 14.41 -3.32
N THR A 395 -18.96 14.05 -2.87
CA THR A 395 -18.64 13.82 -1.45
C THR A 395 -18.02 15.01 -0.71
N LYS A 396 -17.45 15.97 -1.46
CA LYS A 396 -16.79 17.17 -0.94
C LYS A 396 -17.12 18.35 -1.85
N ILE A 397 -18.36 18.79 -1.70
CA ILE A 397 -18.96 19.87 -2.49
C ILE A 397 -18.15 21.15 -2.30
N GLN A 398 -17.98 21.95 -3.36
CA GLN A 398 -17.35 23.26 -3.21
C GLN A 398 -18.15 24.08 -2.19
N ASN A 399 -17.47 24.78 -1.27
CA ASN A 399 -18.16 25.62 -0.29
C ASN A 399 -18.94 26.74 -1.01
N GLN A 400 -20.22 26.51 -1.28
CA GLN A 400 -21.06 27.45 -2.02
C GLN A 400 -21.69 28.49 -1.09
N PRO A 401 -21.59 29.80 -1.40
CA PRO A 401 -22.35 30.83 -0.69
C PRO A 401 -23.87 30.72 -0.88
N HIS A 402 -24.34 30.03 -1.93
CA HIS A 402 -25.74 29.98 -2.34
C HIS A 402 -26.23 28.57 -2.72
N GLY A 403 -26.51 27.75 -1.71
CA GLY A 403 -27.80 27.04 -1.61
C GLY A 403 -28.09 25.78 -2.44
N SER A 404 -27.17 25.24 -3.25
CA SER A 404 -27.37 23.89 -3.83
C SER A 404 -26.24 22.95 -3.44
N THR A 405 -26.51 22.06 -2.49
CA THR A 405 -25.54 21.07 -1.97
C THR A 405 -25.33 19.87 -2.92
N SER A 406 -25.55 20.03 -4.23
CA SER A 406 -25.49 18.90 -5.18
C SER A 406 -25.02 19.28 -6.58
N LYS A 407 -24.60 20.53 -6.82
CA LYS A 407 -24.13 21.00 -8.13
C LYS A 407 -22.90 21.89 -7.95
N GLU A 408 -21.97 21.83 -8.89
CA GLU A 408 -20.70 22.54 -8.85
C GLU A 408 -20.61 23.63 -9.92
N TYR A 409 -19.77 24.64 -9.67
CA TYR A 409 -19.43 25.65 -10.67
C TYR A 409 -18.43 25.09 -11.67
N VAL A 410 -18.88 24.98 -12.93
CA VAL A 410 -18.08 24.47 -14.04
C VAL A 410 -17.90 25.56 -15.09
N PHE A 411 -16.65 25.81 -15.47
CA PHE A 411 -16.32 26.62 -16.63
C PHE A 411 -16.27 25.72 -17.87
N ALA A 412 -17.10 25.98 -18.86
CA ALA A 412 -17.17 25.18 -20.08
C ALA A 412 -16.49 25.89 -21.27
N LEU A 413 -15.58 25.18 -21.95
CA LEU A 413 -14.84 25.67 -23.11
C LEU A 413 -14.86 24.65 -24.25
N ASP A 414 -14.90 25.08 -25.51
CA ASP A 414 -14.67 24.17 -26.65
C ASP A 414 -13.19 23.86 -26.82
N LYS A 415 -12.36 24.86 -26.51
CA LYS A 415 -10.92 24.82 -26.73
C LYS A 415 -10.22 25.82 -25.84
N LEU A 416 -9.10 25.40 -25.26
CA LEU A 416 -8.22 26.29 -24.52
C LEU A 416 -6.81 26.22 -25.12
N LYS A 417 -6.31 27.34 -25.63
CA LYS A 417 -4.98 27.43 -26.21
C LYS A 417 -4.20 28.58 -25.60
N LEU A 418 -3.07 28.29 -24.96
CA LEU A 418 -2.10 29.30 -24.55
C LEU A 418 -0.93 29.28 -25.54
N THR A 419 -0.48 30.45 -25.97
CA THR A 419 0.66 30.63 -26.88
C THR A 419 1.54 31.79 -26.46
N SER A 420 2.74 31.90 -27.06
CA SER A 420 3.69 32.98 -26.78
C SER A 420 4.04 33.02 -25.29
N ASP A 421 3.78 34.12 -24.58
CA ASP A 421 3.97 34.28 -23.13
C ASP A 421 2.64 34.38 -22.36
N GLY A 422 1.55 33.85 -22.94
CA GLY A 422 0.22 33.86 -22.34
C GLY A 422 0.19 33.18 -20.95
N LYS A 423 -0.62 33.74 -20.04
CA LYS A 423 -0.67 33.29 -18.64
C LYS A 423 -2.07 32.88 -18.21
N MET A 424 -2.15 31.81 -17.42
CA MET A 424 -3.35 31.38 -16.72
C MET A 424 -3.07 31.29 -15.22
N GLU A 425 -3.96 31.81 -14.39
CA GLU A 425 -3.86 31.80 -12.93
C GLU A 425 -5.16 31.26 -12.33
N VAL A 426 -5.06 30.31 -11.40
CA VAL A 426 -6.18 29.74 -10.65
C VAL A 426 -6.01 30.08 -9.18
N SER A 427 -7.05 30.63 -8.55
CA SER A 427 -6.99 31.09 -7.15
C SER A 427 -8.36 31.11 -6.47
N GLY A 428 -8.38 31.08 -5.15
CA GLY A 428 -9.59 31.36 -4.37
C GLY A 428 -10.57 30.19 -4.24
N GLY A 429 -10.11 28.95 -4.46
CA GLY A 429 -10.89 27.74 -4.23
C GLY A 429 -10.68 26.68 -5.31
N ASP A 430 -11.63 25.75 -5.38
CA ASP A 430 -11.64 24.68 -6.37
C ASP A 430 -12.23 25.17 -7.69
N VAL A 431 -11.51 24.99 -8.79
CA VAL A 431 -11.95 25.38 -10.13
C VAL A 431 -12.10 24.14 -11.00
N ILE A 432 -13.28 23.96 -11.58
CA ILE A 432 -13.58 22.88 -12.51
C ILE A 432 -13.67 23.48 -13.91
N LEU A 433 -12.85 22.95 -14.82
CA LEU A 433 -12.83 23.34 -16.21
C LEU A 433 -13.23 22.14 -17.06
N PHE A 434 -14.38 22.23 -17.72
CA PHE A 434 -14.81 21.27 -18.72
C PHE A 434 -14.42 21.76 -20.12
N ILE A 435 -13.65 20.96 -20.84
CA ILE A 435 -13.16 21.28 -22.18
C ILE A 435 -13.67 20.21 -23.15
N ASP A 436 -14.66 20.57 -23.98
CA ASP A 436 -15.16 19.70 -25.03
C ASP A 436 -14.33 19.84 -26.33
N GLY A 437 -13.03 19.61 -26.19
CA GLY A 437 -12.05 19.72 -27.26
C GLY A 437 -10.64 19.77 -26.71
N ASP A 438 -9.75 20.50 -27.38
CA ASP A 438 -8.31 20.44 -27.08
C ASP A 438 -7.86 21.50 -26.08
N PHE A 439 -6.93 21.10 -25.20
CA PHE A 439 -6.14 21.97 -24.34
C PHE A 439 -4.67 21.97 -24.78
N SER A 440 -4.13 23.15 -25.08
CA SER A 440 -2.72 23.28 -25.49
C SER A 440 -2.00 24.44 -24.83
N MET A 441 -0.75 24.21 -24.44
CA MET A 441 0.20 25.22 -23.98
C MET A 441 1.45 25.16 -24.85
N GLU A 442 1.70 26.21 -25.63
CA GLU A 442 2.83 26.33 -26.57
C GLU A 442 3.63 27.60 -26.29
N GLY A 443 4.92 27.64 -26.66
CA GLY A 443 5.80 28.76 -26.30
C GLY A 443 6.11 28.83 -24.81
N ASP A 444 6.45 30.01 -24.31
CA ASP A 444 6.83 30.29 -22.92
C ASP A 444 5.61 30.60 -22.03
N THR A 445 4.55 29.79 -22.19
CA THR A 445 3.29 29.97 -21.48
C THR A 445 3.37 29.50 -20.04
N ARG A 446 2.52 30.09 -19.17
CA ARG A 446 2.51 29.77 -17.75
C ARG A 446 1.11 29.53 -17.22
N LEU A 447 0.93 28.39 -16.56
CA LEU A 447 -0.23 28.10 -15.71
C LEU A 447 0.23 28.15 -14.25
N THR A 448 -0.43 28.92 -13.40
CA THR A 448 -0.12 29.01 -11.97
C THR A 448 -1.36 28.72 -11.14
N ILE A 449 -1.26 27.76 -10.24
CA ILE A 449 -2.31 27.39 -9.28
C ILE A 449 -1.84 27.86 -7.91
N LYS A 450 -2.58 28.80 -7.34
CA LYS A 450 -2.24 29.42 -6.05
C LYS A 450 -2.42 28.43 -4.91
N LYS A 451 -1.73 28.71 -3.80
CA LYS A 451 -1.85 27.91 -2.57
C LYS A 451 -3.32 27.75 -2.17
N ASP A 452 -3.68 26.54 -1.74
CA ASP A 452 -5.04 26.14 -1.35
C ASP A 452 -6.12 26.38 -2.43
N SER A 453 -5.72 26.37 -3.70
CA SER A 453 -6.63 26.34 -4.84
C SER A 453 -6.39 25.06 -5.65
N SER A 454 -7.44 24.52 -6.26
CA SER A 454 -7.33 23.34 -7.12
C SER A 454 -7.83 23.63 -8.52
N LEU A 455 -7.26 22.93 -9.51
CA LEU A 455 -7.74 22.93 -10.88
C LEU A 455 -8.03 21.49 -11.31
N THR A 456 -9.30 21.20 -11.58
CA THR A 456 -9.75 19.93 -12.17
C THR A 456 -10.14 20.17 -13.62
N ILE A 457 -9.39 19.58 -14.55
CA ILE A 457 -9.68 19.65 -15.98
C ILE A 457 -10.36 18.36 -16.42
N LEU A 458 -11.60 18.49 -16.84
CA LEU A 458 -12.42 17.45 -17.45
C LEU A 458 -12.36 17.64 -18.98
N ILE A 459 -11.85 16.69 -19.75
CA ILE A 459 -11.56 16.92 -21.17
C ILE A 459 -11.94 15.76 -22.08
N THR A 460 -12.56 16.07 -23.22
CA THR A 460 -12.94 15.09 -24.25
C THR A 460 -11.94 15.01 -25.41
N GLY A 461 -11.19 16.09 -25.66
CA GLY A 461 -10.12 16.16 -26.65
C GLY A 461 -8.72 15.94 -26.06
N LYS A 462 -7.70 16.48 -26.74
CA LYS A 462 -6.29 16.22 -26.40
C LYS A 462 -5.70 17.30 -25.49
N ILE A 463 -4.85 16.86 -24.56
CA ILE A 463 -3.98 17.72 -23.76
C ILE A 463 -2.57 17.69 -24.35
N ASN A 464 -2.04 18.87 -24.70
CA ASN A 464 -0.67 19.03 -25.19
C ASN A 464 0.04 20.17 -24.46
N ILE A 465 0.98 19.84 -23.57
CA ILE A 465 1.86 20.81 -22.91
C ILE A 465 3.25 20.73 -23.55
N GLY A 466 3.59 21.78 -24.30
CA GLY A 466 4.84 21.91 -25.04
C GLY A 466 6.07 22.16 -24.16
N ALA A 467 7.25 22.09 -24.77
CA ALA A 467 8.53 22.12 -24.05
C ALA A 467 8.82 23.42 -23.27
N GLY A 468 8.39 24.57 -23.80
CA GLY A 468 8.57 25.88 -23.17
C GLY A 468 7.49 26.24 -22.14
N ALA A 469 6.41 25.46 -22.07
CA ALA A 469 5.31 25.71 -21.16
C ALA A 469 5.68 25.32 -19.72
N SER A 470 5.19 26.09 -18.75
CA SER A 470 5.42 25.85 -17.32
C SER A 470 4.10 25.80 -16.56
N VAL A 471 3.92 24.75 -15.76
CA VAL A 471 2.81 24.59 -14.84
C VAL A 471 3.38 24.70 -13.43
N ILE A 472 2.85 25.61 -12.62
CA ILE A 472 3.36 25.92 -11.28
C ILE A 472 2.22 25.73 -10.28
N THR A 473 2.40 24.81 -9.35
CA THR A 473 1.52 24.59 -8.20
C THR A 473 2.22 25.13 -6.95
N GLU A 474 1.66 26.17 -6.33
CA GLU A 474 2.25 26.76 -5.10
C GLU A 474 2.08 25.87 -3.86
N GLN A 475 1.21 24.86 -3.96
CA GLN A 475 1.03 23.79 -3.00
C GLN A 475 1.03 22.47 -3.76
N GLU A 476 1.80 21.50 -3.27
CA GLU A 476 1.72 20.11 -3.69
C GLU A 476 0.68 19.38 -2.84
N GLY A 477 0.25 18.22 -3.29
CA GLY A 477 -0.70 17.39 -2.57
C GLY A 477 -2.16 17.73 -2.83
N LEU A 478 -2.91 17.52 -1.75
CA LEU A 478 -4.31 17.87 -1.64
C LEU A 478 -4.44 19.28 -1.06
N THR A 479 -5.39 20.04 -1.59
CA THR A 479 -5.88 21.27 -0.98
C THR A 479 -6.63 20.96 0.32
N THR A 480 -7.00 22.01 1.08
CA THR A 480 -7.84 21.83 2.27
C THR A 480 -9.22 21.24 1.96
N SER A 481 -9.74 21.48 0.75
CA SER A 481 -10.96 20.83 0.22
C SER A 481 -10.75 19.34 -0.09
N GLY A 482 -9.52 18.84 -0.07
CA GLY A 482 -9.18 17.44 -0.26
C GLY A 482 -9.09 17.02 -1.73
N HIS A 483 -8.99 17.97 -2.65
CA HIS A 483 -8.79 17.75 -4.08
C HIS A 483 -7.32 17.92 -4.44
N PRO A 484 -6.78 17.17 -5.42
CA PRO A 484 -5.43 17.41 -5.91
C PRO A 484 -5.29 18.83 -6.44
N SER A 485 -4.16 19.50 -6.18
CA SER A 485 -3.93 20.88 -6.67
C SER A 485 -4.09 21.00 -8.18
N LEU A 486 -3.69 19.97 -8.94
CA LEU A 486 -3.98 19.85 -10.37
C LEU A 486 -4.40 18.41 -10.70
N SER A 487 -5.52 18.27 -11.40
CA SER A 487 -5.95 16.98 -11.92
C SER A 487 -6.47 17.07 -13.36
N PHE A 488 -6.19 16.03 -14.13
CA PHE A 488 -6.68 15.86 -15.50
C PHE A 488 -7.50 14.57 -15.59
N TYR A 489 -8.74 14.66 -16.04
CA TYR A 489 -9.58 13.52 -16.36
C TYR A 489 -9.96 13.57 -17.84
N SER A 490 -9.52 12.59 -18.60
CA SER A 490 -9.72 12.54 -20.05
C SER A 490 -10.59 11.36 -20.45
N SER A 491 -11.65 11.63 -21.20
CA SER A 491 -12.44 10.61 -21.91
C SER A 491 -12.00 10.41 -23.36
N PHE A 492 -10.94 11.10 -23.81
CA PHE A 492 -10.42 10.95 -25.16
C PHE A 492 -10.01 9.50 -25.42
N THR A 493 -10.38 8.98 -26.60
CA THR A 493 -10.05 7.63 -27.03
C THR A 493 -9.00 7.67 -28.14
N GLY A 494 -7.98 6.82 -28.04
CA GLY A 494 -6.94 6.68 -29.07
C GLY A 494 -5.54 7.04 -28.59
N VAL A 495 -4.65 7.41 -29.50
CA VAL A 495 -3.23 7.62 -29.18
C VAL A 495 -2.88 9.08 -28.90
N ASN A 496 -1.93 9.29 -27.99
CA ASN A 496 -1.42 10.59 -27.57
C ASN A 496 -2.52 11.59 -27.18
N GLY A 497 -3.50 11.16 -26.40
CA GLY A 497 -4.53 12.05 -25.87
C GLY A 497 -4.00 12.97 -24.79
N VAL A 498 -2.95 12.55 -24.07
CA VAL A 498 -2.26 13.39 -23.08
C VAL A 498 -0.77 13.38 -23.37
N GLN A 499 -0.18 14.56 -23.61
CA GLN A 499 1.23 14.72 -23.92
C GLN A 499 1.87 15.86 -23.13
N PHE A 500 2.97 15.55 -22.46
CA PHE A 500 3.82 16.51 -21.77
C PHE A 500 5.25 16.42 -22.30
N SER A 501 5.76 17.54 -22.80
CA SER A 501 7.11 17.66 -23.36
C SER A 501 7.97 18.70 -22.64
N GLY A 502 7.45 19.28 -21.54
CA GLY A 502 8.09 20.32 -20.74
C GLY A 502 9.37 19.90 -20.02
N ALA A 503 10.27 20.85 -19.79
CA ALA A 503 11.42 20.67 -18.92
C ALA A 503 11.13 21.01 -17.45
N ALA A 504 10.02 21.71 -17.17
CA ALA A 504 9.59 22.06 -15.82
C ALA A 504 8.91 20.86 -15.14
N ASN A 505 9.15 20.71 -13.84
CA ASN A 505 8.47 19.72 -13.03
C ASN A 505 6.95 19.98 -13.03
N LEU A 506 6.18 18.89 -13.05
CA LEU A 506 4.73 18.92 -13.07
C LEU A 506 4.21 18.20 -11.83
N TYR A 507 3.43 18.90 -11.01
CA TYR A 507 2.62 18.27 -9.98
C TYR A 507 1.20 18.03 -10.54
N ALA A 508 0.79 16.77 -10.75
CA ALA A 508 -0.53 16.45 -11.28
C ALA A 508 -1.00 15.01 -10.99
N ALA A 509 -2.31 14.86 -10.78
CA ALA A 509 -3.00 13.57 -10.86
C ALA A 509 -3.64 13.41 -12.26
N ILE A 510 -3.19 12.43 -13.05
CA ILE A 510 -3.61 12.24 -14.44
C ILE A 510 -4.41 10.95 -14.57
N TYR A 511 -5.66 11.07 -15.01
CA TYR A 511 -6.59 9.97 -15.24
C TYR A 511 -7.07 9.97 -16.71
N ALA A 512 -6.52 9.07 -17.52
CA ALA A 512 -6.76 9.00 -18.96
C ALA A 512 -6.84 7.52 -19.44
N PRO A 513 -7.75 6.71 -18.88
CA PRO A 513 -7.76 5.25 -19.04
C PRO A 513 -7.97 4.77 -20.49
N LEU A 514 -8.45 5.65 -21.37
CA LEU A 514 -8.80 5.33 -22.75
C LEU A 514 -7.81 5.86 -23.80
N THR A 515 -6.74 6.52 -23.36
CA THR A 515 -5.72 7.05 -24.25
C THR A 515 -4.29 6.87 -23.75
N THR A 516 -3.33 7.00 -24.67
CA THR A 516 -1.91 7.03 -24.33
C THR A 516 -1.54 8.32 -23.62
N VAL A 517 -0.87 8.19 -22.47
CA VAL A 517 -0.20 9.29 -21.77
C VAL A 517 1.28 9.25 -22.13
N LYS A 518 1.77 10.31 -22.77
CA LYS A 518 3.16 10.43 -23.22
C LYS A 518 3.90 11.50 -22.41
N LEU A 519 4.93 11.06 -21.69
CA LEU A 519 5.85 11.90 -20.92
C LEU A 519 7.21 11.90 -21.63
N SER A 520 7.44 12.90 -22.48
CA SER A 520 8.66 13.03 -23.28
C SER A 520 9.59 14.16 -22.83
N GLY A 521 9.16 14.96 -21.87
CA GLY A 521 9.93 16.06 -21.28
C GLY A 521 11.05 15.61 -20.34
N SER A 522 11.89 16.54 -19.90
CA SER A 522 12.91 16.29 -18.88
C SER A 522 12.47 16.69 -17.47
N GLY A 523 11.31 17.34 -17.32
CA GLY A 523 10.75 17.73 -16.02
C GLY A 523 10.09 16.56 -15.31
N GLU A 524 10.36 16.42 -14.02
CA GLU A 524 9.85 15.34 -13.17
C GLU A 524 8.35 15.47 -12.92
N LEU A 525 7.67 14.33 -12.87
CA LEU A 525 6.26 14.26 -12.49
C LEU A 525 6.15 13.99 -10.98
N PHE A 526 5.38 14.78 -10.26
CA PHE A 526 4.97 14.53 -8.89
C PHE A 526 3.46 14.26 -8.88
N GLY A 527 3.02 13.12 -8.36
CA GLY A 527 1.61 12.73 -8.38
C GLY A 527 1.39 11.31 -8.88
N SER A 528 0.40 11.07 -9.75
CA SER A 528 0.05 9.72 -10.21
C SER A 528 -0.51 9.75 -11.63
N VAL A 529 -0.22 8.70 -12.40
CA VAL A 529 -0.74 8.52 -13.75
C VAL A 529 -1.51 7.22 -13.87
N ARG A 530 -2.75 7.31 -14.35
CA ARG A 530 -3.52 6.20 -14.88
C ARG A 530 -3.81 6.46 -16.35
N GLY A 531 -3.33 5.60 -17.24
CA GLY A 531 -3.47 5.75 -18.68
C GLY A 531 -3.81 4.42 -19.36
N SER A 532 -4.37 4.46 -20.58
CA SER A 532 -4.51 3.23 -21.38
C SER A 532 -3.14 2.61 -21.65
N THR A 533 -2.19 3.44 -22.08
CA THR A 533 -0.78 3.07 -22.17
C THR A 533 0.03 4.26 -21.69
N ILE A 534 1.06 4.00 -20.89
CA ILE A 534 1.97 5.04 -20.44
C ILE A 534 3.28 4.90 -21.20
N THR A 535 3.75 5.98 -21.82
CA THR A 535 5.06 6.03 -22.46
C THR A 535 5.88 7.16 -21.86
N ALA A 536 6.89 6.82 -21.07
CA ALA A 536 7.86 7.78 -20.53
C ALA A 536 9.19 7.60 -21.24
N SER A 537 9.52 8.54 -22.13
CA SER A 537 10.74 8.49 -22.96
C SER A 537 11.73 9.60 -22.65
N GLY A 538 11.34 10.56 -21.82
CA GLY A 538 12.21 11.66 -21.40
C GLY A 538 13.14 11.30 -20.25
N GLY A 539 14.03 12.22 -19.88
CA GLY A 539 14.93 12.04 -18.73
C GLY A 539 14.26 12.19 -17.36
N SER A 540 12.96 12.51 -17.34
CA SER A 540 12.21 12.83 -16.14
C SER A 540 11.85 11.62 -15.28
N GLY A 541 12.00 11.77 -13.96
CA GLY A 541 11.50 10.83 -12.97
C GLY A 541 10.00 10.99 -12.74
N ALA A 542 9.43 10.07 -11.96
CA ALA A 542 8.08 10.18 -11.46
C ALA A 542 8.05 9.85 -9.96
N HIS A 543 7.46 10.74 -9.17
CA HIS A 543 7.39 10.66 -7.73
C HIS A 543 5.93 10.50 -7.32
N TYR A 544 5.56 9.29 -6.91
CA TYR A 544 4.23 9.01 -6.43
C TYR A 544 3.92 9.80 -5.17
N ASP A 545 2.82 10.55 -5.18
CA ASP A 545 2.34 11.24 -3.98
C ASP A 545 1.35 10.35 -3.23
N ALA A 546 1.78 9.77 -2.11
CA ALA A 546 0.96 8.91 -1.25
C ALA A 546 -0.25 9.66 -0.66
N GLY A 547 -0.22 10.99 -0.61
CA GLY A 547 -1.37 11.82 -0.25
C GLY A 547 -2.59 11.59 -1.16
N LEU A 548 -2.36 11.19 -2.42
CA LEU A 548 -3.40 10.90 -3.39
C LEU A 548 -4.25 9.65 -3.05
N LEU A 549 -3.81 8.81 -2.11
CA LEU A 549 -4.64 7.71 -1.59
C LEU A 549 -5.89 8.21 -0.85
N LYS A 550 -5.84 9.44 -0.32
CA LYS A 550 -6.94 10.06 0.44
C LYS A 550 -7.99 10.71 -0.47
N VAL A 551 -7.73 10.76 -1.77
CA VAL A 551 -8.65 11.30 -2.78
C VAL A 551 -9.88 10.41 -2.87
N GLN A 552 -11.07 11.00 -2.74
CA GLN A 552 -12.34 10.28 -2.84
C GLN A 552 -12.97 10.52 -4.22
N ASN A 553 -12.57 9.71 -5.20
CA ASN A 553 -13.12 9.80 -6.57
C ASN A 553 -14.33 8.86 -6.78
N GLY A 554 -15.06 8.47 -5.74
CA GLY A 554 -16.25 7.64 -5.89
C GLY A 554 -16.02 6.14 -6.19
N GLY A 555 -14.77 5.65 -6.20
CA GLY A 555 -14.49 4.20 -6.23
C GLY A 555 -14.85 3.52 -4.90
N LYS A 556 -15.12 2.20 -4.89
CA LYS A 556 -15.11 1.43 -3.63
C LYS A 556 -13.66 0.96 -3.37
N PRO A 557 -13.15 1.05 -2.13
CA PRO A 557 -11.78 0.64 -1.84
C PRO A 557 -11.53 -0.83 -2.20
N SER A 558 -10.39 -1.09 -2.85
CA SER A 558 -10.09 -2.35 -3.55
C SER A 558 -9.78 -3.54 -2.64
N THR A 559 -9.52 -3.30 -1.37
CA THR A 559 -9.40 -4.32 -0.32
C THR A 559 -9.81 -3.67 1.00
N PRO A 560 -10.69 -4.29 1.82
CA PRO A 560 -11.00 -3.75 3.14
C PRO A 560 -9.70 -3.62 3.94
N ALA A 561 -9.48 -2.44 4.52
CA ALA A 561 -8.30 -2.18 5.33
C ALA A 561 -8.19 -3.23 6.43
N ARG A 562 -7.05 -3.92 6.54
CA ARG A 562 -6.90 -5.01 7.51
C ARG A 562 -5.66 -4.85 8.37
N ILE A 563 -5.79 -5.25 9.62
CA ILE A 563 -4.63 -5.45 10.49
C ILE A 563 -3.98 -6.80 10.14
N VAL A 564 -2.67 -6.80 10.00
CA VAL A 564 -1.85 -7.99 9.73
C VAL A 564 -1.00 -8.26 10.95
N PHE A 565 -1.14 -9.46 11.50
CA PHE A 565 -0.39 -9.89 12.68
C PHE A 565 1.07 -10.13 12.33
N LEU A 566 1.96 -9.46 13.06
CA LEU A 566 3.42 -9.58 12.88
C LEU A 566 4.05 -10.52 13.91
N GLY A 567 3.44 -10.65 15.08
CA GLY A 567 3.93 -11.53 16.14
C GLY A 567 3.47 -11.08 17.52
N TRP A 568 3.84 -11.85 18.54
CA TRP A 568 3.52 -11.55 19.94
C TRP A 568 4.71 -11.78 20.87
N ARG A 569 4.67 -11.16 22.05
CA ARG A 569 5.62 -11.37 23.13
C ARG A 569 4.92 -11.33 24.48
N TYR A 570 5.45 -12.09 25.43
CA TYR A 570 5.04 -11.98 26.83
C TYR A 570 5.82 -10.86 27.51
N LYS A 571 5.11 -9.94 28.16
CA LYS A 571 5.73 -8.93 29.03
C LYS A 571 5.59 -9.43 30.47
N THR A 572 6.69 -9.46 31.21
CA THR A 572 6.62 -9.69 32.66
C THR A 572 5.89 -8.52 33.31
N GLU A 573 5.05 -8.80 34.30
CA GLU A 573 4.35 -7.75 35.05
C GLU A 573 5.36 -6.77 35.65
N GLU A 574 5.20 -5.49 35.33
CA GLU A 574 5.85 -4.43 36.08
C GLU A 574 5.16 -4.37 37.45
N THR A 575 5.87 -4.82 38.48
CA THR A 575 5.41 -4.69 39.86
C THR A 575 5.37 -3.19 40.17
N ILE A 576 4.17 -2.62 40.30
CA ILE A 576 4.01 -1.25 40.79
C ILE A 576 4.53 -1.25 42.24
N GLN A 577 5.76 -0.81 42.45
CA GLN A 577 6.22 -0.44 43.78
C GLN A 577 5.48 0.85 44.17
N GLN A 578 4.46 0.71 45.01
CA GLN A 578 3.92 1.85 45.74
C GLN A 578 5.02 2.38 46.67
N ASN A 579 5.65 3.49 46.29
CA ASN A 579 6.42 4.30 47.21
C ASN A 579 5.44 4.95 48.20
N SER A 580 5.18 4.26 49.32
CA SER A 580 4.70 4.90 50.53
C SER A 580 5.91 5.34 51.36
N GLU A 581 6.55 6.44 50.98
CA GLU A 581 7.39 7.17 51.92
C GLU A 581 6.47 7.94 52.87
N GLY A 582 6.32 7.38 54.07
CA GLY A 582 5.71 8.06 55.20
C GLY A 582 6.58 9.24 55.62
N THR A 583 6.00 10.43 55.58
CA THR A 583 6.42 11.58 56.37
C THR A 583 6.46 11.21 57.85
N SER A 584 7.67 10.95 58.37
CA SER A 584 7.96 11.02 59.79
C SER A 584 8.53 12.40 60.11
N THR A 585 7.82 13.12 60.97
CA THR A 585 8.17 14.38 61.61
C THR A 585 9.54 14.36 62.29
N ASN A 586 10.37 15.36 61.97
CA ASN A 586 10.98 16.28 62.95
C ASN A 586 11.31 17.61 62.26
#